data_AF-A0A382IUW5-F1
#
_entry.id   AF-A0A382IUW5-F1
#
_cell.length_a   1.000
_cell.length_b   1.000
_cell.length_c   1.000
_cell.angle_alpha   90.00
_cell.angle_beta   90.00
_cell.angle_gamma   90.00
#
_symmetry.space_group_name_H-M   'P 1'
#
loop_
_entity.id
_entity.type
_entity.pdbx_description
1 polymer ?
#
loop_
_entity_poly.entity_id
_entity_poly.type
_entity_poly.pdbx_seq_one_letter_code
_entity_poly.pdbx_strand_id
1 'polypeptide(L)'
;MMSHLKTEYAQDLRPLPELIRRKDGANDEPAEWVIDPCAAERGVPRTAVLLRHMVTPIQNFDLDRVIRAHEMMHAKVSPGDRKPWTDRGIATDRALVCAEEARVNFLVDKAGFDLEHLEDGTEMNAGERIAERGDWAEAVYFTACISGTGGINKYLTGIRRHKPGWGPRLRRIHQLVQKELR
;
A
#
# COMPACT_ATOMS: atom_id res chain seq x y z
N MET A 1 1.41 52.11 4.54
CA MET A 1 0.75 50.97 3.89
C MET A 1 1.62 49.75 4.18
N MET A 2 1.35 49.03 5.27
CA MET A 2 2.15 47.87 5.67
C MET A 2 1.61 46.63 4.95
N SER A 3 2.46 46.01 4.14
CA SER A 3 2.14 44.76 3.44
C SER A 3 2.15 43.63 4.48
N HIS A 4 0.97 43.13 4.84
CA HIS A 4 0.81 41.89 5.59
C HIS A 4 0.98 40.71 4.62
N LEU A 5 2.22 40.41 4.24
CA LEU A 5 2.54 39.11 3.66
C LEU A 5 2.42 38.09 4.80
N LYS A 6 1.27 37.42 4.90
CA LYS A 6 1.15 36.18 5.66
C LYS A 6 2.15 35.21 5.06
N THR A 7 3.26 34.98 5.76
CA THR A 7 4.09 33.81 5.51
C THR A 7 3.23 32.62 5.93
N GLU A 8 2.52 32.02 4.98
CA GLU A 8 2.00 30.67 5.19
C GLU A 8 3.22 29.80 5.43
N TYR A 9 3.42 29.39 6.68
CA TYR A 9 4.37 28.34 6.99
C TYR A 9 3.93 27.13 6.18
N ALA A 10 4.69 26.76 5.16
CA ALA A 10 4.49 25.51 4.46
C ALA A 10 4.43 24.40 5.53
N GLN A 11 3.28 23.74 5.64
CA GLN A 11 3.08 22.72 6.65
C GLN A 11 4.10 21.60 6.39
N ASP A 12 4.95 21.31 7.39
CA ASP A 12 5.84 20.16 7.31
C ASP A 12 4.99 18.89 7.48
N LEU A 13 4.69 18.25 6.36
CA LEU A 13 3.87 17.04 6.27
C LEU A 13 4.72 15.77 6.17
N ARG A 14 6.02 15.86 6.48
CA ARG A 14 6.88 14.69 6.53
C ARG A 14 6.37 13.72 7.60
N PRO A 15 6.18 12.43 7.28
CA PRO A 15 5.90 11.44 8.31
C PRO A 15 7.09 11.30 9.25
N LEU A 16 6.82 10.84 10.48
CA LEU A 16 7.81 10.65 11.54
C LEU A 16 7.85 9.17 11.98
N PRO A 17 8.38 8.24 11.16
CA PRO A 17 8.42 6.82 11.50
C PRO A 17 9.23 6.53 12.77
N GLU A 18 10.16 7.40 13.14
CA GLU A 18 10.94 7.32 14.38
C GLU A 18 10.08 7.36 15.65
N LEU A 19 8.85 7.88 15.57
CA LEU A 19 7.90 7.85 16.69
C LEU A 19 7.23 6.48 16.88
N ILE A 20 7.35 5.59 15.88
CA ILE A 20 6.76 4.26 15.92
C ILE A 20 7.71 3.27 16.60
N ARG A 21 7.35 2.79 17.79
CA ARG A 21 8.12 1.72 18.45
C ARG A 21 7.65 0.32 18.04
N ARG A 22 8.59 -0.61 17.92
CA ARG A 22 8.35 -2.04 17.71
C ARG A 22 9.01 -2.87 18.83
N LYS A 23 8.78 -4.19 18.82
CA LYS A 23 9.36 -5.17 19.76
C LYS A 23 9.98 -6.38 19.05
N ASP A 24 10.20 -6.24 17.75
CA ASP A 24 10.62 -7.31 16.83
C ASP A 24 11.99 -7.02 16.19
N GLY A 25 12.75 -6.09 16.77
CA GLY A 25 14.08 -5.69 16.34
C GLY A 25 14.12 -4.70 15.17
N ALA A 26 13.00 -4.47 14.48
CA ALA A 26 12.98 -3.61 13.29
C ALA A 26 12.94 -2.10 13.62
N ASN A 27 12.36 -1.72 14.78
CA ASN A 27 12.34 -0.33 15.26
C ASN A 27 12.22 -0.30 16.81
N ASP A 28 13.00 -1.14 17.48
CA ASP A 28 12.96 -1.31 18.93
C ASP A 28 13.73 -0.20 19.65
N GLU A 29 14.81 0.27 19.02
CA GLU A 29 15.63 1.37 19.50
C GLU A 29 15.32 2.66 18.71
N PRO A 30 15.31 3.84 19.37
CA PRO A 30 15.18 5.11 18.68
C PRO A 30 16.25 5.28 17.60
N ALA A 31 15.83 5.64 16.40
CA ALA A 31 16.73 5.89 15.29
C ALA A 31 16.12 6.87 14.28
N GLU A 32 17.00 7.59 13.58
CA GLU A 32 16.62 8.47 12.50
C GLU A 32 16.20 7.68 11.26
N TRP A 33 15.18 8.19 10.57
CA TRP A 33 14.71 7.69 9.29
C TRP A 33 15.05 8.67 8.18
N VAL A 34 15.47 8.15 7.03
CA VAL A 34 15.60 8.94 5.80
C VAL A 34 14.23 9.03 5.15
N ILE A 35 13.77 10.25 4.83
CA ILE A 35 12.47 10.51 4.21
C ILE A 35 12.68 11.27 2.91
N ASP A 36 12.37 10.64 1.78
CA ASP A 36 12.44 11.28 0.45
C ASP A 36 11.03 11.58 -0.08
N PRO A 37 10.76 12.80 -0.56
CA PRO A 37 9.48 13.14 -1.16
C PRO A 37 9.31 12.48 -2.54
N CYS A 38 8.09 12.08 -2.88
CA CYS A 38 7.76 11.56 -4.20
C CYS A 38 6.37 11.97 -4.69
N ALA A 39 6.04 11.60 -5.93
CA ALA A 39 4.68 11.71 -6.46
C ALA A 39 3.78 10.59 -5.91
N ALA A 40 2.48 10.83 -5.86
CA ALA A 40 1.46 9.86 -5.48
C ALA A 40 1.13 8.90 -6.64
N GLU A 41 2.14 8.16 -7.11
CA GLU A 41 2.05 7.26 -8.26
C GLU A 41 2.33 5.81 -7.84
N ARG A 42 1.56 4.84 -8.33
CA ARG A 42 1.73 3.44 -7.95
C ARG A 42 3.15 2.94 -8.23
N GLY A 43 3.73 2.32 -7.20
CA GLY A 43 5.09 1.77 -7.24
C GLY A 43 6.19 2.79 -6.94
N VAL A 44 5.86 4.07 -6.76
CA VAL A 44 6.82 5.09 -6.35
C VAL A 44 6.94 5.17 -4.82
N PRO A 45 5.84 5.36 -4.06
CA PRO A 45 5.88 5.24 -2.60
C PRO A 45 6.35 3.85 -2.18
N ARG A 46 7.22 3.82 -1.16
CA ARG A 46 7.78 2.58 -0.63
C ARG A 46 8.43 2.81 0.74
N THR A 47 8.44 1.75 1.54
CA THR A 47 9.09 1.72 2.85
C THR A 47 10.08 0.56 2.93
N ALA A 48 11.34 0.87 3.21
CA ALA A 48 12.40 -0.09 3.48
C ALA A 48 12.71 -0.12 4.98
N VAL A 49 12.00 -0.97 5.73
CA VAL A 49 12.04 -1.01 7.20
C VAL A 49 13.46 -1.19 7.76
N LEU A 50 14.22 -2.17 7.24
CA LEU A 50 15.59 -2.44 7.72
C LEU A 50 16.57 -1.30 7.42
N LEU A 51 16.33 -0.55 6.33
CA LEU A 51 17.16 0.59 5.94
C LEU A 51 16.69 1.90 6.56
N ARG A 52 15.55 1.88 7.27
CA ARG A 52 14.88 3.07 7.83
C ARG A 52 14.71 4.18 6.79
N HIS A 53 14.28 3.78 5.58
CA HIS A 53 14.08 4.68 4.46
C HIS A 53 12.63 4.62 4.01
N MET A 54 11.98 5.77 3.93
CA MET A 54 10.62 5.91 3.42
C MET A 54 10.59 6.93 2.29
N VAL A 55 9.95 6.55 1.19
CA VAL A 55 9.69 7.40 0.03
C VAL A 55 8.20 7.60 -0.04
N THR A 56 7.74 8.85 0.08
CA THR A 56 6.32 9.13 0.30
C THR A 56 5.94 10.56 -0.14
N PRO A 57 4.72 10.81 -0.61
CA PRO A 57 4.29 12.14 -0.97
C PRO A 57 4.08 13.04 0.25
N ILE A 58 4.46 14.31 0.12
CA ILE A 58 4.43 15.30 1.22
C ILE A 58 3.45 16.46 0.97
N GLN A 59 2.58 16.37 -0.05
CA GLN A 59 1.55 17.39 -0.26
C GLN A 59 0.30 17.09 0.59
N ASN A 60 -0.59 18.08 0.67
CA ASN A 60 -1.79 18.02 1.50
C ASN A 60 -3.05 17.57 0.72
N PHE A 61 -2.90 16.59 -0.17
CA PHE A 61 -4.03 15.96 -0.84
C PHE A 61 -4.51 14.73 -0.06
N ASP A 62 -5.77 14.33 -0.27
CA ASP A 62 -6.33 13.15 0.41
C ASP A 62 -5.58 11.86 0.07
N LEU A 63 -5.25 11.65 -1.21
CA LEU A 63 -4.44 10.52 -1.65
C LEU A 63 -3.07 10.53 -0.95
N ASP A 64 -2.36 11.67 -0.96
CA ASP A 64 -1.05 11.80 -0.32
C ASP A 64 -1.11 11.47 1.19
N ARG A 65 -2.16 11.93 1.87
CA ARG A 65 -2.39 11.64 3.29
C ARG A 65 -2.57 10.14 3.53
N VAL A 66 -3.34 9.46 2.69
CA VAL A 66 -3.59 8.01 2.81
C VAL A 66 -2.34 7.21 2.44
N ILE A 67 -1.57 7.62 1.43
CA ILE A 67 -0.28 7.01 1.11
C ILE A 67 0.69 7.15 2.29
N ARG A 68 0.80 8.34 2.90
CA ARG A 68 1.65 8.50 4.10
C ARG A 68 1.22 7.56 5.23
N ALA A 69 -0.09 7.41 5.45
CA ALA A 69 -0.60 6.46 6.44
C ALA A 69 -0.25 5.01 6.10
N HIS A 70 -0.35 4.63 4.83
CA HIS A 70 0.04 3.32 4.30
C HIS A 70 1.51 3.01 4.55
N GLU A 71 2.40 3.92 4.16
CA GLU A 71 3.84 3.76 4.36
C GLU A 71 4.23 3.76 5.86
N MET A 72 3.60 4.62 6.67
CA MET A 72 3.76 4.60 8.13
C MET A 72 3.29 3.29 8.75
N MET A 73 2.22 2.69 8.22
CA MET A 73 1.76 1.39 8.65
C MET A 73 2.76 0.29 8.28
N HIS A 74 3.36 0.34 7.07
CA HIS A 74 4.48 -0.55 6.74
C HIS A 74 5.63 -0.43 7.75
N ALA A 75 6.04 0.80 8.08
CA ALA A 75 7.06 1.04 9.10
C ALA A 75 6.66 0.44 10.46
N LYS A 76 5.36 0.45 10.80
CA LYS A 76 4.84 -0.13 12.05
C LYS A 76 4.80 -1.64 12.08
N VAL A 77 4.37 -2.29 11.00
CA VAL A 77 3.97 -3.71 11.07
C VAL A 77 4.67 -4.63 10.09
N SER A 78 5.30 -4.12 9.03
CA SER A 78 5.86 -5.00 8.01
C SER A 78 7.12 -5.70 8.51
N PRO A 79 7.28 -7.01 8.22
CA PRO A 79 8.47 -7.73 8.62
C PRO A 79 9.69 -7.18 7.89
N GLY A 80 10.79 -6.98 8.61
CA GLY A 80 12.07 -6.59 8.01
C GLY A 80 12.70 -7.73 7.20
N ASP A 81 12.55 -8.98 7.67
CA ASP A 81 13.01 -10.19 6.99
C ASP A 81 11.84 -11.15 6.80
N ARG A 82 11.63 -11.64 5.57
CA ARG A 82 10.58 -12.61 5.22
C ARG A 82 11.07 -14.06 5.13
N LYS A 83 12.38 -14.30 5.23
CA LYS A 83 12.99 -15.63 5.14
C LYS A 83 12.37 -16.69 6.07
N PRO A 84 12.01 -16.38 7.33
CA PRO A 84 11.40 -17.36 8.22
C PRO A 84 10.10 -18.00 7.68
N TRP A 85 9.38 -17.32 6.79
CA TRP A 85 8.17 -17.84 6.16
C TRP A 85 8.43 -18.49 4.80
N THR A 86 9.32 -17.91 3.97
CA THR A 86 9.65 -18.48 2.66
C THR A 86 10.40 -19.80 2.77
N ASP A 87 11.29 -19.94 3.76
CA ASP A 87 12.10 -21.15 3.96
C ASP A 87 11.27 -22.37 4.35
N ARG A 88 10.02 -22.16 4.79
CA ARG A 88 9.05 -23.24 5.05
C ARG A 88 8.52 -23.89 3.77
N GLY A 89 8.74 -23.28 2.60
CA GLY A 89 8.26 -23.79 1.31
C GLY A 89 6.74 -23.70 1.10
N ILE A 90 6.00 -22.99 1.97
CA ILE A 90 4.53 -22.88 1.92
C ILE A 90 4.09 -21.64 1.12
N ALA A 91 4.87 -20.57 1.13
CA ALA A 91 4.54 -19.31 0.48
C ALA A 91 5.73 -18.76 -0.31
N THR A 92 5.45 -18.13 -1.45
CA THR A 92 6.43 -17.38 -2.23
C THR A 92 6.60 -15.97 -1.64
N ASP A 93 7.72 -15.32 -1.93
CA ASP A 93 7.93 -13.92 -1.52
C ASP A 93 6.82 -13.00 -2.07
N ARG A 94 6.42 -13.19 -3.34
CA ARG A 94 5.31 -12.44 -3.95
C ARG A 94 3.99 -12.61 -3.18
N ALA A 95 3.67 -13.83 -2.74
CA ALA A 95 2.47 -14.09 -1.95
C ALA A 95 2.52 -13.39 -0.60
N LEU A 96 3.68 -13.41 0.08
CA LEU A 96 3.86 -12.73 1.35
C LEU A 96 3.78 -11.21 1.21
N VAL A 97 4.36 -10.64 0.14
CA VAL A 97 4.22 -9.22 -0.17
C VAL A 97 2.75 -8.84 -0.36
N CYS A 98 1.97 -9.57 -1.16
CA CYS A 98 0.57 -9.20 -1.34
C CYS A 98 -0.32 -9.47 -0.12
N ALA A 99 0.00 -10.47 0.69
CA ALA A 99 -0.66 -10.63 1.99
C ALA A 99 -0.34 -9.45 2.92
N GLU A 100 0.88 -8.94 2.86
CA GLU A 100 1.30 -7.77 3.63
C GLU A 100 0.59 -6.50 3.19
N GLU A 101 0.52 -6.21 1.89
CA GLU A 101 -0.25 -5.07 1.36
C GLU A 101 -1.71 -5.13 1.81
N ALA A 102 -2.35 -6.30 1.73
CA ALA A 102 -3.74 -6.48 2.16
C ALA A 102 -3.91 -6.21 3.66
N ARG A 103 -2.96 -6.66 4.48
CA ARG A 103 -2.96 -6.47 5.93
C ARG A 103 -2.72 -5.00 6.31
N VAL A 104 -1.80 -4.33 5.60
CA VAL A 104 -1.51 -2.91 5.77
C VAL A 104 -2.74 -2.07 5.43
N ASN A 105 -3.39 -2.33 4.29
CA ASN A 105 -4.65 -1.68 3.92
C ASN A 105 -5.68 -1.82 5.07
N PHE A 106 -5.91 -3.04 5.53
CA PHE A 106 -6.85 -3.28 6.63
C PHE A 106 -6.49 -2.48 7.90
N LEU A 107 -5.22 -2.44 8.29
CA LEU A 107 -4.81 -1.71 9.49
C LEU A 107 -4.88 -0.19 9.33
N VAL A 108 -4.66 0.33 8.12
CA VAL A 108 -4.82 1.76 7.79
C VAL A 108 -6.29 2.17 7.91
N ASP A 109 -7.21 1.36 7.36
CA ASP A 109 -8.66 1.55 7.54
C ASP A 109 -9.05 1.52 9.03
N LYS A 110 -8.52 0.56 9.80
CA LYS A 110 -8.74 0.50 11.26
C LYS A 110 -8.17 1.70 12.02
N ALA A 111 -7.14 2.35 11.49
CA ALA A 111 -6.59 3.57 12.06
C ALA A 111 -7.43 4.83 11.70
N GLY A 112 -8.50 4.69 10.92
CA GLY A 112 -9.45 5.76 10.59
C GLY A 112 -9.12 6.52 9.31
N PHE A 113 -8.25 5.98 8.45
CA PHE A 113 -7.97 6.56 7.14
C PHE A 113 -8.90 5.98 6.09
N ASP A 114 -9.38 6.84 5.20
CA ASP A 114 -10.30 6.44 4.14
C ASP A 114 -9.54 5.84 2.95
N LEU A 115 -9.59 4.51 2.82
CA LEU A 115 -8.94 3.78 1.73
C LEU A 115 -9.67 3.84 0.39
N GLU A 116 -10.85 4.46 0.31
CA GLU A 116 -11.48 4.74 -0.99
C GLU A 116 -10.61 5.68 -1.83
N HIS A 117 -9.83 6.54 -1.17
CA HIS A 117 -8.85 7.41 -1.83
C HIS A 117 -7.59 6.69 -2.30
N LEU A 118 -7.30 5.45 -1.86
CA LEU A 118 -6.07 4.73 -2.21
C LEU A 118 -6.18 4.12 -3.62
N GLU A 119 -6.15 4.99 -4.63
CA GLU A 119 -6.12 4.66 -6.05
C GLU A 119 -5.37 5.76 -6.81
N ASP A 120 -4.67 5.38 -7.88
CA ASP A 120 -3.89 6.30 -8.72
C ASP A 120 -4.42 6.40 -10.15
N GLY A 121 -5.55 5.74 -10.43
CA GLY A 121 -6.21 5.74 -11.73
C GLY A 121 -5.64 4.74 -12.73
N THR A 122 -4.58 4.00 -12.38
CA THR A 122 -3.93 3.05 -13.29
C THR A 122 -4.52 1.63 -13.20
N GLU A 123 -5.49 1.39 -12.30
CA GLU A 123 -5.96 0.06 -11.92
C GLU A 123 -6.62 -0.68 -13.08
N MET A 124 -7.41 0.03 -13.88
CA MET A 124 -8.06 -0.54 -15.05
C MET A 124 -7.01 -1.02 -16.06
N ASN A 125 -6.02 -0.19 -16.37
CA ASN A 125 -4.92 -0.52 -17.28
C ASN A 125 -4.05 -1.67 -16.74
N ALA A 126 -3.87 -1.77 -15.43
CA ALA A 126 -3.20 -2.92 -14.82
C ALA A 126 -4.01 -4.21 -15.03
N GLY A 127 -5.31 -4.17 -14.77
CA GLY A 127 -6.22 -5.30 -15.00
C GLY A 127 -6.24 -5.77 -16.45
N GLU A 128 -6.31 -4.84 -17.42
CA GLU A 128 -6.27 -5.17 -18.84
C GLU A 128 -4.98 -5.89 -19.22
N ARG A 129 -3.83 -5.29 -18.91
CA ARG A 129 -2.52 -5.86 -19.25
C ARG A 129 -2.29 -7.24 -18.64
N ILE A 130 -2.72 -7.47 -17.40
CA ILE A 130 -2.60 -8.80 -16.75
C ILE A 130 -3.52 -9.82 -17.44
N ALA A 131 -4.77 -9.44 -17.73
CA ALA A 131 -5.73 -10.32 -18.38
C ALA A 131 -5.33 -10.65 -19.84
N GLU A 132 -4.81 -9.68 -20.59
CA GLU A 132 -4.27 -9.87 -21.94
C GLU A 132 -3.15 -10.91 -21.97
N ARG A 133 -2.23 -10.83 -21.01
CA ARG A 133 -1.11 -11.78 -20.88
C ARG A 133 -1.54 -13.17 -20.43
N GLY A 134 -2.79 -13.33 -19.97
CA GLY A 134 -3.28 -14.61 -19.46
C GLY A 134 -2.64 -15.03 -18.15
N ASP A 135 -2.07 -14.08 -17.39
CA ASP A 135 -1.40 -14.35 -16.11
C ASP A 135 -2.41 -14.40 -14.95
N TRP A 136 -2.94 -15.60 -14.69
CA TRP A 136 -3.90 -15.81 -13.61
C TRP A 136 -3.26 -15.59 -12.23
N ALA A 137 -2.00 -15.98 -12.06
CA ALA A 137 -1.33 -15.90 -10.76
C ALA A 137 -1.16 -14.44 -10.35
N GLU A 138 -0.64 -13.59 -11.25
CA GLU A 138 -0.54 -12.15 -11.00
C GLU A 138 -1.91 -11.50 -10.83
N ALA A 139 -2.94 -11.98 -11.55
CA ALA A 139 -4.29 -11.47 -11.36
C ALA A 139 -4.81 -11.71 -9.92
N VAL A 140 -4.50 -12.88 -9.34
CA VAL A 140 -4.83 -13.23 -7.95
C VAL A 140 -4.00 -12.41 -6.96
N TYR A 141 -2.68 -12.32 -7.17
CA TYR A 141 -1.79 -11.54 -6.29
C TYR A 141 -2.21 -10.07 -6.26
N PHE A 142 -2.38 -9.44 -7.42
CA PHE A 142 -2.80 -8.05 -7.49
C PHE A 142 -4.16 -7.81 -6.83
N THR A 143 -5.12 -8.74 -7.00
CA THR A 143 -6.42 -8.68 -6.30
C THR A 143 -6.25 -8.66 -4.79
N ALA A 144 -5.39 -9.53 -4.24
CA ALA A 144 -5.11 -9.55 -2.80
C ALA A 144 -4.46 -8.23 -2.37
N CYS A 145 -3.41 -7.80 -3.07
CA CYS A 145 -2.67 -6.57 -2.81
C CYS A 145 -3.58 -5.32 -2.70
N ILE A 146 -4.56 -5.15 -3.61
CA ILE A 146 -5.45 -3.97 -3.62
C ILE A 146 -6.76 -4.18 -2.85
N SER A 147 -6.93 -5.31 -2.16
CA SER A 147 -8.16 -5.59 -1.43
C SER A 147 -8.35 -4.59 -0.29
N GLY A 148 -9.55 -3.98 -0.23
CA GLY A 148 -9.89 -2.95 0.75
C GLY A 148 -9.64 -1.52 0.27
N THR A 149 -9.14 -1.33 -0.96
CA THR A 149 -8.88 -0.01 -1.55
C THR A 149 -9.95 0.38 -2.57
N GLY A 150 -10.06 1.68 -2.91
CA GLY A 150 -10.93 2.20 -3.96
C GLY A 150 -10.68 1.59 -5.36
N GLY A 151 -9.45 1.13 -5.60
CA GLY A 151 -9.00 0.61 -6.90
C GLY A 151 -9.61 -0.73 -7.36
N ILE A 152 -10.22 -1.51 -6.46
CA ILE A 152 -10.64 -2.90 -6.74
C ILE A 152 -11.67 -3.00 -7.88
N ASN A 153 -12.63 -2.08 -7.95
CA ASN A 153 -13.68 -2.15 -8.98
C ASN A 153 -13.17 -1.76 -10.37
N LYS A 154 -12.27 -0.78 -10.45
CA LYS A 154 -11.60 -0.38 -11.70
C LYS A 154 -10.73 -1.50 -12.23
N TYR A 155 -9.93 -2.12 -11.36
CA TYR A 155 -9.12 -3.29 -11.69
C TYR A 155 -9.95 -4.45 -12.25
N LEU A 156 -11.02 -4.85 -11.55
CA LEU A 156 -11.90 -5.93 -12.01
C LEU A 156 -12.63 -5.59 -13.32
N THR A 157 -12.83 -4.31 -13.60
CA THR A 157 -13.37 -3.87 -14.89
C THR A 157 -12.37 -4.08 -16.01
N GLY A 158 -11.09 -3.75 -15.80
CA GLY A 158 -10.01 -4.04 -16.76
C GLY A 158 -9.85 -5.54 -17.03
N ILE A 159 -9.85 -6.37 -15.98
CA ILE A 159 -9.76 -7.84 -16.12
C ILE A 159 -10.87 -8.39 -17.04
N ARG A 160 -12.11 -7.90 -16.88
CA ARG A 160 -13.27 -8.41 -17.63
C ARG A 160 -13.22 -8.10 -19.12
N ARG A 161 -12.43 -7.12 -19.57
CA ARG A 161 -12.30 -6.78 -20.99
C ARG A 161 -11.65 -7.90 -21.81
N HIS A 162 -10.72 -8.64 -21.21
CA HIS A 162 -10.01 -9.73 -21.90
C HIS A 162 -10.30 -11.11 -21.31
N LYS A 163 -10.67 -11.20 -20.03
CA LYS A 163 -10.99 -12.44 -19.32
C LYS A 163 -12.27 -12.30 -18.48
N PRO A 164 -13.47 -12.19 -19.09
CA PRO A 164 -14.72 -11.96 -18.37
C PRO A 164 -15.01 -13.00 -17.28
N GLY A 165 -14.64 -14.27 -17.52
CA GLY A 165 -14.81 -15.34 -16.54
C GLY A 165 -13.94 -15.20 -15.27
N TRP A 166 -12.90 -14.38 -15.29
CA TRP A 166 -12.04 -14.15 -14.12
C TRP A 166 -12.67 -13.18 -13.12
N GLY A 167 -13.43 -12.20 -13.60
CA GLY A 167 -14.02 -11.15 -12.75
C GLY A 167 -14.77 -11.67 -11.52
N PRO A 168 -15.74 -12.60 -11.67
CA PRO A 168 -16.46 -13.18 -10.52
C PRO A 168 -15.56 -13.95 -9.55
N ARG A 169 -14.53 -14.65 -10.07
CA ARG A 169 -13.59 -15.44 -9.26
C ARG A 169 -12.67 -14.56 -8.44
N LEU A 170 -12.10 -13.52 -9.06
CA LEU A 170 -11.26 -12.53 -8.37
C LEU A 170 -12.09 -11.74 -7.34
N ARG A 171 -13.34 -11.38 -7.67
CA ARG A 171 -14.27 -10.77 -6.69
C ARG A 171 -14.49 -11.68 -5.47
N ARG A 172 -14.63 -12.99 -5.68
CA ARG A 172 -14.75 -13.94 -4.59
C ARG A 172 -13.48 -14.00 -3.74
N ILE A 173 -12.30 -13.99 -4.37
CA ILE A 173 -11.01 -13.96 -3.66
C ILE A 173 -10.90 -12.70 -2.80
N HIS A 174 -11.20 -11.52 -3.35
CA HIS A 174 -11.26 -10.27 -2.61
C HIS A 174 -12.14 -10.37 -1.35
N GLN A 175 -13.36 -10.91 -1.49
CA GLN A 175 -14.26 -11.11 -0.35
C GLN A 175 -13.69 -12.05 0.72
N LEU A 176 -13.00 -13.12 0.31
CA LEU A 176 -12.35 -14.04 1.24
C LEU A 176 -11.20 -13.36 1.97
N VAL A 177 -10.33 -12.64 1.26
CA VAL A 177 -9.23 -11.86 1.88
C VAL A 177 -9.77 -10.88 2.93
N GLN A 178 -10.81 -10.11 2.58
CA GLN A 178 -11.43 -9.15 3.49
C GLN A 178 -12.13 -9.82 4.69
N LYS A 179 -12.59 -11.06 4.53
CA LYS A 179 -13.18 -11.83 5.63
C LYS A 179 -12.09 -12.32 6.60
N GLU A 180 -10.98 -12.85 6.09
CA GLU A 180 -9.90 -13.38 6.93
C GLU A 180 -9.18 -12.31 7.77
N LEU A 181 -9.23 -11.04 7.33
CA LEU A 181 -8.63 -9.93 8.07
C LEU A 181 -9.52 -9.36 9.19
N ARG A 182 -10.83 -9.65 9.18
CA ARG A 182 -11.81 -9.13 10.16
C ARG A 182 -11.92 -10.00 11.39
#